data_AF-A0A2V2V0S5-F1
#
_entry.id   AF-A0A2V2V0S5-F1
#
_cell.length_a   1.000
_cell.length_b   1.000
_cell.length_c   1.000
_cell.angle_alpha   90.00
_cell.angle_beta   90.00
_cell.angle_gamma   90.00
#
_symmetry.space_group_name_H-M   'P 1'
#
loop_
_entity.id
_entity.type
_entity.pdbx_description
1 polymer ?
#
loop_
_entity_poly.entity_id
_entity_poly.type
_entity_poly.pdbx_seq_one_letter_code
_entity_poly.pdbx_strand_id
1 'polypeptide(L)'
;MDATAIVTNCPEENDVRAMRIWMKRNWPLQEQAEYWKKVRGRMNNVGPILRFIFGKQACDERIKACQQAVDGSTASELERNLGIGCCYSSNDNDLSRKLVRVVRVRRGNNIGSPLNLLVSPHLERETLSRLESEMKQSDFIFFVLRFWDYAPPYIIGKCAVSAFLNEDFLRAIRLKIKELRHQDDVSHTAVR
;
A
#
# COMPACT_ATOMS: atom_id res chain seq x y z
N MET A 1 -13.75 27.14 -7.49
CA MET A 1 -12.96 26.05 -6.89
C MET A 1 -13.78 24.78 -7.03
N ASP A 2 -13.38 23.87 -7.91
CA ASP A 2 -14.07 22.57 -8.05
C ASP A 2 -13.74 21.66 -6.87
N ALA A 3 -14.73 20.90 -6.41
CA ALA A 3 -14.54 19.91 -5.36
C ALA A 3 -13.69 18.75 -5.87
N THR A 4 -12.57 18.50 -5.19
CA THR A 4 -11.60 17.48 -5.58
C THR A 4 -11.80 16.21 -4.77
N ALA A 5 -11.87 15.06 -5.47
CA ALA A 5 -12.03 13.75 -4.83
C ALA A 5 -10.68 13.13 -4.45
N ILE A 6 -10.40 13.06 -3.16
CA ILE A 6 -9.26 12.33 -2.60
C ILE A 6 -9.74 10.98 -2.05
N VAL A 7 -9.02 9.90 -2.37
CA VAL A 7 -9.31 8.58 -1.79
C VAL A 7 -8.77 8.54 -0.36
N THR A 8 -9.68 8.57 0.61
CA THR A 8 -9.38 8.47 2.04
C THR A 8 -10.27 7.41 2.69
N ASN A 9 -9.83 6.83 3.81
CA ASN A 9 -10.64 5.93 4.64
C ASN A 9 -11.32 4.79 3.86
N CYS A 10 -10.59 4.10 2.97
CA CYS A 10 -11.15 2.95 2.28
C CYS A 10 -11.45 1.82 3.29
N PRO A 11 -12.56 1.08 3.11
CA PRO A 11 -12.86 -0.08 3.93
C PRO A 11 -11.76 -1.14 3.82
N GLU A 12 -11.59 -1.94 4.88
CA GLU A 12 -10.71 -3.09 4.85
C GLU A 12 -11.38 -4.29 4.15
N GLU A 13 -10.62 -5.36 3.91
CA GLU A 13 -11.18 -6.56 3.27
C GLU A 13 -12.37 -7.13 4.06
N ASN A 14 -12.28 -7.12 5.40
CA ASN A 14 -13.35 -7.62 6.26
C ASN A 14 -14.61 -6.75 6.17
N ASP A 15 -14.47 -5.43 6.08
CA ASP A 15 -15.58 -4.52 5.87
C ASP A 15 -16.26 -4.78 4.53
N VAL A 16 -15.47 -4.86 3.44
CA VAL A 16 -15.99 -5.18 2.11
C VAL A 16 -16.68 -6.55 2.11
N ARG A 17 -16.12 -7.53 2.81
CA ARG A 17 -16.70 -8.87 2.96
C ARG A 17 -18.07 -8.79 3.66
N ALA A 18 -18.17 -8.05 4.76
CA ALA A 18 -19.42 -7.85 5.49
C ALA A 18 -20.47 -7.14 4.63
N MET A 19 -20.09 -6.04 3.96
CA MET A 19 -20.96 -5.30 3.04
C MET A 19 -21.49 -6.21 1.92
N ARG A 20 -20.61 -7.02 1.33
CA ARG A 20 -20.94 -7.95 0.26
C ARG A 20 -21.90 -9.05 0.73
N ILE A 21 -21.70 -9.60 1.94
CA ILE A 21 -22.63 -10.56 2.55
C ILE A 21 -24.03 -9.92 2.67
N TRP A 22 -24.11 -8.70 3.18
CA TRP A 22 -25.38 -7.99 3.30
C TRP A 22 -26.05 -7.72 1.95
N MET A 23 -25.30 -7.21 0.98
CA MET A 23 -25.80 -6.90 -0.37
C MET A 23 -26.33 -8.13 -1.12
N LYS A 24 -25.75 -9.30 -0.87
CA LYS A 24 -26.06 -10.56 -1.57
C LYS A 24 -26.70 -11.60 -0.65
N ARG A 25 -27.33 -11.16 0.46
CA ARG A 25 -27.89 -12.04 1.50
C ARG A 25 -28.91 -13.08 1.00
N ASN A 26 -29.62 -12.76 -0.07
CA ASN A 26 -30.65 -13.64 -0.66
C ASN A 26 -30.10 -14.54 -1.79
N TRP A 27 -28.81 -14.45 -2.13
CA TRP A 27 -28.23 -15.25 -3.21
C TRP A 27 -27.78 -16.63 -2.73
N PRO A 28 -27.77 -17.65 -3.61
CA PRO A 28 -27.17 -18.95 -3.32
C PRO A 28 -25.69 -18.84 -2.91
N LEU A 29 -25.25 -19.66 -1.95
CA LEU A 29 -23.88 -19.62 -1.42
C LEU A 29 -22.80 -19.80 -2.49
N GLN A 30 -23.07 -20.57 -3.55
CA GLN A 30 -22.13 -20.79 -4.64
C GLN A 30 -21.91 -19.53 -5.48
N GLU A 31 -22.98 -18.87 -5.93
CA GLU A 31 -22.91 -17.59 -6.64
C GLU A 31 -22.26 -16.52 -5.77
N GLN A 32 -22.51 -16.60 -4.47
CA GLN A 32 -21.90 -15.73 -3.50
C GLN A 32 -20.36 -15.86 -3.48
N ALA A 33 -19.85 -17.09 -3.44
CA ALA A 33 -18.41 -17.36 -3.48
C ALA A 33 -17.76 -16.89 -4.79
N GLU A 34 -18.40 -17.14 -5.93
CA GLU A 34 -17.92 -16.68 -7.24
C GLU A 34 -17.90 -15.15 -7.35
N TYR A 35 -18.93 -14.49 -6.83
CA TYR A 35 -18.93 -13.02 -6.75
C TYR A 35 -17.81 -12.50 -5.84
N TRP A 36 -17.54 -13.17 -4.71
CA TRP A 36 -16.44 -12.80 -3.82
C TRP A 36 -15.06 -12.91 -4.48
N LYS A 37 -14.82 -13.96 -5.27
CA LYS A 37 -13.59 -14.08 -6.08
C LYS A 37 -13.41 -12.86 -6.99
N LYS A 38 -14.49 -12.42 -7.67
CA LYS A 38 -14.48 -11.23 -8.53
C LYS A 38 -14.17 -9.96 -7.74
N VAL A 39 -14.82 -9.74 -6.59
CA VAL A 39 -14.60 -8.56 -5.74
C VAL A 39 -13.15 -8.52 -5.23
N ARG A 40 -12.60 -9.64 -4.76
CA ARG A 40 -11.18 -9.71 -4.34
C ARG A 40 -10.21 -9.41 -5.48
N GLY A 41 -10.45 -9.95 -6.67
CA GLY A 41 -9.64 -9.62 -7.84
C GLY A 41 -9.65 -8.12 -8.16
N ARG A 42 -10.83 -7.48 -8.07
CA ARG A 42 -10.95 -6.03 -8.24
C ARG A 42 -10.24 -5.25 -7.13
N MET A 43 -10.35 -5.67 -5.87
CA MET A 43 -9.60 -5.05 -4.76
C MET A 43 -8.09 -5.12 -4.97
N ASN A 44 -7.57 -6.24 -5.46
CA ASN A 44 -6.15 -6.36 -5.81
C ASN A 44 -5.74 -5.34 -6.88
N ASN A 45 -6.63 -5.04 -7.84
CA ASN A 45 -6.32 -4.18 -8.97
C ASN A 45 -6.52 -2.68 -8.68
N VAL A 46 -7.62 -2.29 -8.04
CA VAL A 46 -8.01 -0.87 -7.85
C VAL A 46 -8.17 -0.45 -6.38
N GLY A 47 -7.88 -1.36 -5.45
CA GLY A 47 -8.04 -1.14 -4.02
C GLY A 47 -9.48 -1.35 -3.56
N PRO A 48 -9.75 -1.30 -2.24
CA PRO A 48 -11.09 -1.44 -1.68
C PRO A 48 -11.99 -0.20 -1.89
N ILE A 49 -11.90 0.44 -3.06
CA ILE A 49 -12.76 1.58 -3.40
C ILE A 49 -14.12 1.05 -3.86
N LEU A 50 -15.13 1.20 -2.99
CA LEU A 50 -16.48 0.69 -3.17
C LEU A 50 -17.07 0.99 -4.56
N ARG A 51 -16.85 2.21 -5.07
CA ARG A 51 -17.30 2.66 -6.39
C ARG A 51 -16.86 1.73 -7.53
N PHE A 52 -15.67 1.14 -7.42
CA PHE A 52 -15.07 0.34 -8.49
C PHE A 52 -15.18 -1.16 -8.22
N ILE A 53 -15.11 -1.61 -6.97
CA ILE A 53 -15.06 -3.06 -6.69
C ILE A 53 -16.38 -3.79 -6.95
N PHE A 54 -17.52 -3.11 -6.87
CA PHE A 54 -18.82 -3.74 -7.10
C PHE A 54 -19.29 -3.69 -8.56
N GLY A 55 -18.83 -2.70 -9.35
CA GLY A 55 -19.17 -2.56 -10.76
C GLY A 55 -18.07 -3.05 -11.70
N LYS A 56 -18.38 -3.96 -12.64
CA LYS A 56 -17.38 -4.49 -13.59
C LYS A 56 -16.80 -3.37 -14.47
N GLN A 57 -17.66 -2.65 -15.18
CA GLN A 57 -17.27 -1.61 -16.13
C GLN A 57 -16.42 -0.51 -15.45
N ALA A 58 -16.90 0.01 -14.32
CA ALA A 58 -16.18 1.03 -13.56
C ALA A 58 -14.81 0.54 -13.08
N CYS A 59 -14.70 -0.73 -12.67
CA CYS A 59 -13.40 -1.32 -12.33
C CYS A 59 -12.47 -1.37 -13.54
N ASP A 60 -12.96 -1.90 -14.67
CA ASP A 60 -12.15 -2.09 -15.88
C ASP A 60 -11.65 -0.74 -16.42
N GLU A 61 -12.50 0.29 -16.40
CA GLU A 61 -12.13 1.66 -16.76
C GLU A 61 -11.08 2.24 -15.83
N ARG A 62 -11.21 2.03 -14.50
CA ARG A 62 -10.20 2.50 -13.55
C ARG A 62 -8.87 1.77 -13.73
N ILE A 63 -8.88 0.46 -13.97
CA ILE A 63 -7.65 -0.31 -14.23
C ILE A 63 -6.91 0.30 -15.43
N LYS A 64 -7.62 0.53 -16.54
CA LYS A 64 -7.04 1.17 -17.73
C LYS A 64 -6.47 2.54 -17.42
N ALA A 65 -7.23 3.39 -16.71
CA ALA A 65 -6.78 4.73 -16.35
C ALA A 65 -5.54 4.72 -15.44
N CYS A 66 -5.43 3.76 -14.51
CA CYS A 66 -4.26 3.62 -13.64
C CYS A 66 -3.06 3.11 -14.42
N GLN A 67 -3.25 2.11 -15.30
CA GLN A 67 -2.16 1.59 -16.14
C GLN A 67 -1.60 2.68 -17.05
N GLN A 68 -2.47 3.44 -17.72
CA GLN A 68 -2.07 4.59 -18.54
C GLN A 68 -1.31 5.65 -17.73
N ALA A 69 -1.70 5.88 -16.47
CA ALA A 69 -1.01 6.82 -15.60
C ALA A 69 0.40 6.35 -15.21
N VAL A 70 0.58 5.05 -14.94
CA VAL A 70 1.90 4.48 -14.63
C VAL A 70 2.78 4.47 -15.89
N ASP A 71 2.27 3.97 -17.01
CA ASP A 71 3.03 3.83 -18.25
C ASP A 71 3.36 5.18 -18.91
N GLY A 72 2.50 6.18 -18.73
CA GLY A 72 2.66 7.52 -19.26
C GLY A 72 3.51 8.45 -18.41
N SER A 73 4.01 8.01 -17.25
CA SER A 73 4.82 8.83 -16.34
C SER A 73 6.25 8.32 -16.25
N THR A 74 7.19 9.25 -16.10
CA THR A 74 8.58 8.94 -15.73
C THR A 74 8.69 8.58 -14.24
N ALA A 75 9.74 7.86 -13.83
CA ALA A 75 9.96 7.58 -12.40
C ALA A 75 10.09 8.85 -11.54
N SER A 76 10.73 9.91 -12.07
CA SER A 76 10.83 11.20 -11.37
C SER A 76 9.46 11.86 -11.19
N GLU A 77 8.57 11.78 -12.17
CA GLU A 77 7.19 12.26 -12.02
C GLU A 77 6.43 11.43 -10.98
N LEU A 78 6.52 10.11 -11.04
CA LEU A 78 5.89 9.22 -10.05
C LEU A 78 6.38 9.52 -8.62
N GLU A 79 7.70 9.65 -8.41
CA GLU A 79 8.26 9.94 -7.08
C GLU A 79 7.74 11.29 -6.54
N ARG A 80 7.80 12.36 -7.35
CA ARG A 80 7.44 13.72 -6.92
C ARG A 80 5.93 13.92 -6.76
N ASN A 81 5.13 13.32 -7.64
CA ASN A 81 3.70 13.59 -7.74
C ASN A 81 2.88 12.71 -6.79
N LEU A 82 3.32 11.48 -6.53
CA LEU A 82 2.58 10.57 -5.66
C LEU A 82 2.85 10.80 -4.18
N GLY A 83 4.02 11.38 -3.85
CA GLY A 83 4.39 11.66 -2.46
C GLY A 83 4.33 10.41 -1.58
N ILE A 84 4.65 9.24 -2.13
CA ILE A 84 4.57 7.94 -1.44
C ILE A 84 5.46 8.00 -0.20
N GLY A 85 4.89 7.62 0.94
CA GLY A 85 5.61 7.64 2.22
C GLY A 85 5.80 9.01 2.85
N CYS A 86 5.33 10.08 2.21
CA CYS A 86 5.37 11.42 2.78
C CYS A 86 4.14 11.69 3.66
N CYS A 87 4.36 12.47 4.72
CA CYS A 87 3.32 12.88 5.68
C CYS A 87 2.56 14.15 5.27
N TYR A 88 2.77 14.65 4.05
CA TYR A 88 2.12 15.84 3.53
C TYR A 88 0.94 15.46 2.62
N SER A 89 -0.03 16.37 2.48
CA SER A 89 -1.16 16.18 1.57
C SER A 89 -0.65 15.83 0.18
N SER A 90 -1.14 14.74 -0.38
CA SER A 90 -0.99 14.39 -1.80
C SER A 90 -1.08 15.66 -2.66
N ASN A 91 -0.08 15.89 -3.51
CA ASN A 91 -0.18 16.93 -4.53
C ASN A 91 -1.44 16.63 -5.33
N ASP A 92 -2.32 17.62 -5.49
CA ASP A 92 -3.59 17.45 -6.17
C ASP A 92 -3.40 17.36 -7.69
N ASN A 93 -2.71 16.32 -8.13
CA ASN A 93 -2.44 16.03 -9.51
C ASN A 93 -3.23 14.78 -9.95
N ASP A 94 -3.37 14.65 -11.26
CA ASP A 94 -4.13 13.56 -11.87
C ASP A 94 -3.56 12.16 -11.53
N LEU A 95 -2.23 12.03 -11.36
CA LEU A 95 -1.58 10.77 -11.00
C LEU A 95 -1.96 10.31 -9.59
N SER A 96 -1.91 11.21 -8.61
CA SER A 96 -2.20 10.88 -7.22
C SER A 96 -3.65 10.47 -7.01
N ARG A 97 -4.61 11.13 -7.69
CA ARG A 97 -6.04 10.76 -7.68
C ARG A 97 -6.29 9.34 -8.24
N LYS A 98 -5.43 8.88 -9.15
CA LYS A 98 -5.54 7.54 -9.75
C LYS A 98 -4.82 6.49 -8.91
N LEU A 99 -3.62 6.78 -8.43
CA LEU A 99 -2.70 5.77 -7.92
C LEU A 99 -2.60 5.71 -6.40
N VAL A 100 -2.96 6.79 -5.69
CA VAL A 100 -2.69 6.94 -4.26
C VAL A 100 -3.98 6.98 -3.45
N ARG A 101 -3.89 6.43 -2.23
CA ARG A 101 -4.83 6.64 -1.14
C ARG A 101 -4.11 7.27 0.05
N VAL A 102 -4.84 8.06 0.81
CA VAL A 102 -4.35 8.60 2.08
C VAL A 102 -4.84 7.70 3.21
N VAL A 103 -3.90 7.13 3.97
CA VAL A 103 -4.18 6.43 5.23
C VAL A 103 -3.76 7.29 6.41
N ARG A 104 -4.38 7.11 7.57
CA ARG A 104 -3.94 7.76 8.81
C ARG A 104 -3.06 6.79 9.59
N VAL A 105 -1.85 7.21 9.92
CA VAL A 105 -0.86 6.39 10.62
C VAL A 105 -0.44 7.06 11.91
N ARG A 106 -0.19 6.28 12.97
CA ARG A 106 0.23 6.80 14.28
C ARG A 106 1.70 6.47 14.48
N ARG A 107 2.58 7.46 14.34
CA ARG A 107 4.04 7.28 14.51
C ARG A 107 4.52 8.01 15.76
N GLY A 108 4.68 7.27 16.86
CA GLY A 108 5.26 7.74 18.12
C GLY A 108 4.40 8.73 18.91
N ASN A 109 4.22 9.93 18.37
CA ASN A 109 3.37 10.95 18.98
C ASN A 109 1.91 10.57 18.72
N ASN A 110 1.05 10.72 19.73
CA ASN A 110 -0.35 10.27 19.72
C ASN A 110 -1.25 10.96 18.66
N ILE A 111 -0.67 11.75 17.76
CA ILE A 111 -1.33 12.45 16.66
C ILE A 111 -1.12 11.61 15.40
N GLY A 112 -2.23 11.21 14.76
CA GLY A 112 -2.18 10.49 13.49
C GLY A 112 -1.74 11.43 12.37
N SER A 113 -0.70 11.06 11.63
CA SER A 113 -0.26 11.75 10.41
C SER A 113 -0.89 11.09 9.19
N PRO A 114 -1.27 11.85 8.15
CA PRO A 114 -1.64 11.24 6.88
C PRO A 114 -0.39 10.60 6.26
N LEU A 115 -0.57 9.49 5.55
CA LEU A 115 0.46 8.82 4.78
C LEU A 115 -0.12 8.45 3.42
N ASN A 116 0.57 8.87 2.36
CA ASN A 116 0.22 8.49 1.00
C ASN A 116 0.76 7.09 0.73
N LEU A 117 -0.14 6.17 0.41
CA LEU A 117 0.16 4.80 -0.01
C LEU A 117 -0.46 4.54 -1.38
N LEU A 118 0.09 3.58 -2.11
CA LEU A 118 -0.54 3.12 -3.33
C LEU A 118 -1.89 2.46 -3.01
N VAL A 119 -2.83 2.64 -3.93
CA VAL A 119 -4.24 2.33 -3.69
C VAL A 119 -4.53 0.82 -3.64
N SER A 120 -3.69 0.02 -4.32
CA SER A 120 -3.91 -1.42 -4.49
C SER A 120 -2.58 -2.19 -4.59
N PRO A 121 -2.56 -3.49 -4.20
CA PRO A 121 -1.38 -4.33 -4.35
C PRO A 121 -0.87 -4.49 -5.79
N HIS A 122 -1.76 -4.46 -6.79
CA HIS A 122 -1.36 -4.47 -8.20
C HIS A 122 -0.58 -3.20 -8.55
N LEU A 123 -1.12 -2.04 -8.18
CA LEU A 123 -0.48 -0.76 -8.48
C LEU A 123 0.78 -0.54 -7.65
N GLU A 124 0.86 -1.12 -6.45
CA GLU A 124 2.11 -1.28 -5.70
C GLU A 124 3.18 -1.97 -6.53
N ARG A 125 2.88 -3.15 -7.07
CA ARG A 125 3.84 -3.89 -7.91
C ARG A 125 4.27 -3.12 -9.15
N GLU A 126 3.32 -2.61 -9.92
CA GLU A 126 3.60 -1.89 -11.17
C GLU A 126 4.43 -0.63 -10.90
N THR A 127 3.98 0.22 -9.98
CA THR A 127 4.64 1.51 -9.70
C THR A 127 6.02 1.29 -9.09
N LEU A 128 6.15 0.38 -8.11
CA LEU A 128 7.44 0.12 -7.46
C LEU A 128 8.42 -0.55 -8.42
N SER A 129 7.96 -1.46 -9.29
CA SER A 129 8.82 -2.07 -10.30
C SER A 129 9.34 -1.04 -11.29
N ARG A 130 8.50 -0.08 -11.69
CA ARG A 130 8.91 1.01 -12.58
C ARG A 130 9.95 1.90 -11.92
N LEU A 131 9.68 2.36 -10.69
CA LEU A 131 10.61 3.16 -9.90
C LEU A 131 11.95 2.43 -9.71
N GLU A 132 11.92 1.15 -9.36
CA GLU A 132 13.12 0.34 -9.19
C GLU A 132 13.97 0.25 -10.48
N SER A 133 13.33 0.08 -11.63
CA SER A 133 14.02 -0.09 -12.91
C SER A 133 14.69 1.19 -13.43
N GLU A 134 14.20 2.36 -13.05
CA GLU A 134 14.69 3.65 -13.56
C GLU A 134 15.56 4.40 -12.55
N MET A 135 15.33 4.21 -11.25
CA MET A 135 16.09 4.90 -10.21
C MET A 135 17.46 4.23 -9.99
N LYS A 136 18.43 5.01 -9.48
CA LYS A 136 19.64 4.40 -8.92
C LYS A 136 19.25 3.52 -7.73
N GLN A 137 19.95 2.40 -7.56
CA GLN A 137 19.66 1.45 -6.48
C GLN A 137 19.68 2.12 -5.09
N SER A 138 20.62 3.03 -4.83
CA SER A 138 20.68 3.80 -3.58
C SER A 138 19.41 4.64 -3.38
N ASP A 139 18.97 5.34 -4.42
CA ASP A 139 17.84 6.26 -4.37
C ASP A 139 16.54 5.49 -4.16
N PHE A 140 16.40 4.33 -4.81
CA PHE A 140 15.26 3.43 -4.60
C PHE A 140 15.22 2.85 -3.18
N ILE A 141 16.36 2.44 -2.61
CA ILE A 141 16.44 1.98 -1.22
C ILE A 141 16.02 3.10 -0.26
N PHE A 142 16.55 4.31 -0.44
CA PHE A 142 16.14 5.46 0.38
C PHE A 142 14.65 5.77 0.22
N PHE A 143 14.10 5.63 -0.98
CA PHE A 143 12.68 5.80 -1.25
C PHE A 143 11.83 4.79 -0.46
N VAL A 144 12.15 3.48 -0.53
CA VAL A 144 11.45 2.43 0.22
C VAL A 144 11.52 2.67 1.73
N LEU A 145 12.68 3.10 2.23
CA LEU A 145 12.88 3.38 3.65
C LEU A 145 11.95 4.48 4.20
N ARG A 146 11.49 5.44 3.38
CA ARG A 146 10.55 6.50 3.81
C ARG A 146 9.26 5.93 4.41
N PHE A 147 8.81 4.79 3.90
CA PHE A 147 7.56 4.14 4.30
C PHE A 147 7.76 2.67 4.69
N TRP A 148 8.93 2.30 5.22
CA TRP A 148 9.28 0.90 5.50
C TRP A 148 8.23 0.16 6.35
N ASP A 149 7.59 0.85 7.30
CA ASP A 149 6.50 0.32 8.15
C ASP A 149 5.27 -0.16 7.35
N TYR A 150 5.13 0.32 6.11
CA TYR A 150 4.02 0.07 5.19
C TYR A 150 4.49 -0.48 3.84
N ALA A 151 5.79 -0.71 3.68
CA ALA A 151 6.33 -1.21 2.43
C ALA A 151 5.91 -2.68 2.25
N PRO A 152 5.54 -3.10 1.03
CA PRO A 152 5.20 -4.50 0.78
C PRO A 152 6.36 -5.43 1.17
N PRO A 153 6.10 -6.56 1.88
CA PRO A 153 7.16 -7.42 2.40
C PRO A 153 8.15 -7.91 1.34
N TYR A 154 7.68 -8.16 0.11
CA TYR A 154 8.53 -8.59 -0.99
C TYR A 154 9.56 -7.52 -1.39
N ILE A 155 9.21 -6.23 -1.33
CA ILE A 155 10.13 -5.13 -1.63
C ILE A 155 11.16 -4.98 -0.50
N ILE A 156 10.74 -5.16 0.76
CA ILE A 156 11.64 -5.14 1.91
C ILE A 156 12.68 -6.24 1.77
N GLY A 157 12.25 -7.48 1.48
CA GLY A 157 13.15 -8.61 1.28
C GLY A 157 14.16 -8.36 0.15
N LYS A 158 13.72 -7.72 -0.94
CA LYS A 158 14.59 -7.37 -2.07
C LYS A 158 15.61 -6.27 -1.74
N CYS A 159 15.20 -5.26 -0.98
CA CYS A 159 16.07 -4.14 -0.59
C CYS A 159 16.97 -4.45 0.62
N ALA A 160 16.62 -5.42 1.46
CA ALA A 160 17.27 -5.66 2.75
C ALA A 160 18.78 -5.89 2.61
N VAL A 161 19.20 -6.80 1.73
CA VAL A 161 20.63 -7.13 1.55
C VAL A 161 21.42 -5.89 1.15
N SER A 162 20.95 -5.16 0.13
CA SER A 162 21.62 -3.94 -0.33
C SER A 162 21.63 -2.83 0.72
N ALA A 163 20.55 -2.69 1.50
CA ALA A 163 20.50 -1.73 2.60
C ALA A 163 21.54 -2.07 3.68
N PHE A 164 21.70 -3.34 4.06
CA PHE A 164 22.71 -3.77 5.03
C PHE A 164 24.15 -3.69 4.52
N LEU A 165 24.37 -3.64 3.21
CA LEU A 165 25.70 -3.41 2.63
C LEU A 165 26.03 -1.92 2.46
N ASN A 166 25.06 -1.03 2.66
CA ASN A 166 25.27 0.41 2.57
C ASN A 166 25.88 0.95 3.87
N GLU A 167 27.13 1.42 3.81
CA GLU A 167 27.88 1.88 4.99
C GLU A 167 27.22 3.06 5.70
N ASP A 168 26.71 4.04 4.95
CA ASP A 168 26.03 5.21 5.50
C ASP A 168 24.75 4.81 6.24
N PHE A 169 23.96 3.90 5.66
CA PHE A 169 22.78 3.34 6.28
C PHE A 169 23.14 2.60 7.58
N LEU A 170 24.09 1.66 7.53
CA LEU A 170 24.57 0.94 8.71
C LEU A 170 25.03 1.90 9.80
N ARG A 171 25.80 2.93 9.46
CA ARG A 171 26.26 3.96 10.39
C ARG A 171 25.09 4.69 11.05
N ALA A 172 24.04 5.01 10.29
CA ALA A 172 22.84 5.69 10.78
C ALA A 172 21.97 4.79 11.69
N ILE A 173 21.84 3.49 11.37
CA ILE A 173 21.00 2.57 12.14
C ILE A 173 21.74 1.88 13.28
N ARG A 174 23.08 1.83 13.27
CA ARG A 174 23.90 1.15 14.29
C ARG A 174 23.53 1.53 15.73
N LEU A 175 23.20 2.80 15.97
CA LEU A 175 22.81 3.29 17.30
C LEU A 175 21.37 2.88 17.70
N LYS A 176 20.57 2.42 16.74
CA LYS A 176 19.16 2.03 16.91
C LYS A 176 18.95 0.51 16.93
N ILE A 177 19.90 -0.27 16.39
CA ILE A 177 19.82 -1.73 16.43
C ILE A 177 19.99 -2.19 17.89
N LYS A 178 18.99 -2.91 18.40
CA LYS A 178 19.08 -3.65 19.65
C LYS A 178 19.16 -5.12 19.32
N GLU A 179 20.02 -5.83 20.02
CA GLU A 179 20.07 -7.29 19.95
C GLU A 179 18.68 -7.86 20.31
N LEU A 180 18.16 -8.72 19.43
CA LEU A 180 16.94 -9.47 19.71
C LEU A 180 17.32 -10.53 20.75
N ARG A 181 16.95 -10.28 22.00
CA ARG A 181 17.09 -11.29 23.05
C ARG A 181 16.15 -12.45 22.73
N HIS A 182 16.70 -13.66 22.71
CA HIS A 182 15.91 -14.88 22.61
C HIS A 182 14.90 -14.86 23.78
N GLN A 183 13.62 -14.94 23.47
CA GLN A 183 12.61 -15.14 24.50
C GLN A 183 12.72 -16.62 24.88
N ASP A 184 13.47 -16.92 25.94
CA ASP A 184 13.51 -18.26 26.49
C ASP A 184 12.07 -18.67 26.86
N ASP A 185 11.70 -19.87 26.41
CA ASP A 185 10.46 -20.55 26.73
C ASP A 185 10.14 -20.37 28.22
N VAL A 186 9.02 -19.70 28.51
CA VAL A 186 8.39 -19.81 29.82
C VAL A 186 7.90 -21.25 29.92
N SER A 187 8.77 -22.06 30.51
CA SER A 187 8.46 -23.41 30.97
C SER A 187 7.22 -23.30 31.85
N HIS A 188 6.12 -23.87 31.38
CA HIS A 188 4.95 -24.16 32.19
C HIS A 188 5.36 -25.10 33.33
N THR A 189 5.83 -24.53 34.44
CA THR A 189 5.92 -25.24 35.71
C THR A 189 4.56 -25.09 36.39
N ALA A 190 3.78 -26.16 36.30
CA ALA A 190 2.65 -26.39 37.19
C ALA A 190 3.13 -26.35 38.64
N VAL A 191 2.56 -25.48 39.46
CA VAL A 191 2.58 -25.63 40.92
C VAL A 191 1.23 -25.18 41.49
N ARG A 192 0.49 -26.20 41.93
CA ARG A 192 -0.60 -26.28 42.92
C ARG A 192 -1.92 -25.58 42.65
#